data_AF-A0A285Z525-F1
#
_entry.id   AF-A0A285Z525-F1
#
_cell.length_a   1.000
_cell.length_b   1.000
_cell.length_c   1.000
_cell.angle_alpha   90.00
_cell.angle_beta   90.00
_cell.angle_gamma   90.00
#
_symmetry.space_group_name_H-M   'P 1'
#
loop_
_entity.id
_entity.type
_entity.pdbx_description
1 polymer ?
#
loop_
_entity_poly.entity_id
_entity_poly.type
_entity_poly.pdbx_seq_one_letter_code
_entity_poly.pdbx_strand_id
1 'polypeptide(L)'
;MELRCKCYNPPIQISAQALDIRDRRQYDTRHTYATLCLMPGMNPAFIANQLGHSVEMLLSTYAKWISSSSDWRELEKLPPRVELAQNWPKTDTRA
;
A
#
# COMPACT_ATOMS: atom_id res chain seq x y z
N MET A 1 15.18 -24.26 -13.76
CA MET A 1 13.93 -23.77 -13.13
C MET A 1 14.12 -23.79 -11.61
N GLU A 2 15.07 -23.00 -11.10
CA GLU A 2 15.39 -22.91 -9.67
C GLU A 2 15.65 -21.45 -9.33
N LEU A 3 14.60 -20.76 -8.87
CA LEU A 3 14.69 -19.45 -8.24
C LEU A 3 13.98 -19.53 -6.88
N ARG A 4 14.39 -20.47 -6.03
CA ARG A 4 13.98 -20.49 -4.63
C ARG A 4 15.01 -19.72 -3.82
N CYS A 5 15.07 -18.40 -4.02
CA CYS A 5 15.80 -17.47 -3.15
C CYS A 5 15.24 -17.58 -1.74
N LYS A 6 15.77 -18.51 -0.95
CA LYS A 6 15.55 -18.54 0.50
C LYS A 6 16.30 -17.33 1.06
N CYS A 7 15.54 -16.36 1.55
CA CYS A 7 16.02 -15.28 2.39
C CYS A 7 16.57 -15.88 3.70
N TYR A 8 17.73 -16.51 3.67
CA TYR A 8 18.42 -17.02 4.85
C TYR A 8 19.18 -15.86 5.48
N ASN A 9 18.69 -15.38 6.61
CA ASN A 9 19.36 -14.37 7.41
C ASN A 9 19.42 -14.89 8.86
N PRO A 10 20.55 -15.53 9.23
CA PRO A 10 20.67 -16.36 10.43
C PRO A 10 20.40 -15.61 11.75
N PRO A 11 20.85 -14.35 11.95
CA PRO A 11 20.61 -13.62 13.20
C PRO A 11 19.14 -13.54 13.62
N ILE A 12 18.24 -13.29 12.67
CA ILE A 12 16.80 -13.14 12.97
C ILE A 12 16.19 -14.49 13.35
N GLN A 13 16.65 -15.57 12.73
CA GLN A 13 16.14 -16.91 13.02
C GLN A 13 16.64 -17.41 14.38
N ILE A 14 17.91 -17.16 14.70
CA ILE A 14 18.51 -17.53 15.99
C ILE A 14 17.80 -16.82 17.14
N SER A 15 17.54 -15.51 16.99
CA SER A 15 16.82 -14.73 17.99
C SER A 15 15.36 -15.16 18.13
N ALA A 16 14.66 -15.45 17.02
CA ALA A 16 13.30 -15.99 17.07
C ALA A 16 13.24 -17.34 17.79
N GLN A 17 14.19 -18.24 17.55
CA GLN A 17 14.30 -19.53 18.23
C GLN A 17 14.58 -19.37 19.73
N ALA A 18 15.45 -18.43 20.12
CA ALA A 18 15.73 -18.14 21.52
C ALA A 18 14.50 -17.61 22.29
N LEU A 19 13.56 -16.96 21.58
CA LEU A 19 12.32 -16.44 22.12
C LEU A 19 11.12 -17.41 21.98
N ASP A 20 11.37 -18.66 21.54
CA ASP A 20 10.34 -19.66 21.23
C ASP A 20 9.28 -19.18 20.20
N ILE A 21 9.69 -18.27 19.32
CA ILE A 21 8.86 -17.79 18.22
C ILE A 21 9.04 -18.72 17.02
N ARG A 22 7.92 -19.22 16.50
CA ARG A 22 7.92 -20.08 15.31
C ARG A 22 8.55 -19.35 14.11
N ASP A 23 9.56 -19.99 13.51
CA ASP A 23 10.23 -19.46 12.33
C ASP A 23 9.26 -19.29 11.13
N ARG A 24 9.46 -18.20 10.41
CA ARG A 24 8.68 -17.78 9.23
C ARG A 24 9.67 -17.24 8.21
N ARG A 25 9.33 -17.34 6.92
CA ARG A 25 10.17 -16.72 5.90
C ARG A 25 10.08 -15.20 6.06
N GLN A 26 11.22 -14.52 5.99
CA GLN A 26 11.28 -13.07 6.13
C GLN A 26 10.49 -12.32 5.04
N TYR A 27 10.37 -12.94 3.88
CA TYR A 27 9.54 -12.44 2.79
C TYR A 27 8.06 -12.36 3.19
N ASP A 28 7.56 -13.34 3.95
CA ASP A 28 6.16 -13.36 4.41
C ASP A 28 5.92 -12.25 5.43
N THR A 29 6.86 -11.99 6.34
CA THR A 29 6.77 -10.86 7.29
C THR A 29 6.78 -9.51 6.58
N ARG A 30 7.53 -9.37 5.48
CA ARG A 30 7.50 -8.17 4.63
C ARG A 30 6.10 -7.97 4.01
N HIS A 31 5.44 -9.04 3.58
CA HIS A 31 4.07 -8.99 3.07
C HIS A 31 3.04 -8.64 4.17
N THR A 32 3.22 -9.19 5.37
CA THR A 32 2.38 -8.86 6.52
C THR A 32 2.50 -7.38 6.87
N TYR A 33 3.72 -6.83 6.89
CA TYR A 33 3.94 -5.40 7.17
C TYR A 33 3.21 -4.50 6.18
N ALA A 34 3.33 -4.76 4.87
CA ALA A 34 2.63 -3.98 3.84
C ALA A 34 1.11 -3.97 4.06
N THR A 35 0.53 -5.14 4.34
CA THR A 35 -0.92 -5.28 4.57
C THR A 35 -1.36 -4.54 5.84
N LEU A 36 -0.60 -4.65 6.93
CA LEU A 36 -0.90 -3.98 8.20
C LEU A 36 -0.86 -2.45 8.07
N CYS A 37 0.02 -1.90 7.24
CA CYS A 37 0.08 -0.46 7.00
C CYS A 37 -1.07 0.02 6.10
N LEU A 38 -1.50 -0.78 5.12
CA LEU A 38 -2.57 -0.40 4.19
C LEU A 38 -3.97 -0.47 4.82
N MET A 39 -4.22 -1.41 5.73
CA MET A 39 -5.50 -1.54 6.44
C MET A 39 -6.00 -0.24 7.11
N PRO A 40 -5.18 0.52 7.85
CA PRO A 40 -5.58 1.82 8.41
C PRO A 40 -5.54 2.98 7.39
N GLY A 41 -5.25 2.73 6.12
CA GLY A 41 -5.18 3.76 5.08
C GLY A 41 -3.90 4.61 5.08
N MET A 42 -2.77 4.05 5.54
CA MET A 42 -1.48 4.76 5.52
C MET A 42 -1.02 5.02 4.08
N ASN A 43 -0.32 6.14 3.87
CA ASN A 43 0.13 6.58 2.55
C ASN A 43 0.97 5.50 1.82
N PRO A 44 0.51 4.97 0.66
CA PRO A 44 1.23 3.97 -0.11
C PRO A 44 2.64 4.38 -0.54
N ALA A 45 2.88 5.68 -0.79
CA ALA A 45 4.21 6.18 -1.15
C ALA A 45 5.21 6.03 0.00
N PHE A 46 4.77 6.27 1.23
CA PHE A 46 5.58 6.08 2.43
C PHE A 46 5.91 4.59 2.64
N ILE A 47 4.92 3.72 2.49
CA ILE A 47 5.10 2.27 2.64
C ILE A 47 6.06 1.72 1.56
N ALA A 48 5.91 2.17 0.31
CA ALA A 48 6.78 1.77 -0.79
C ALA A 48 8.25 2.13 -0.52
N ASN A 49 8.50 3.35 -0.03
CA ASN A 49 9.82 3.79 0.39
C ASN A 49 10.39 2.93 1.52
N GLN A 50 9.58 2.59 2.53
CA GLN A 50 10.01 1.74 3.65
C GLN A 50 10.35 0.31 3.23
N LEU A 51 9.62 -0.22 2.24
CA LEU A 51 9.89 -1.52 1.66
C LEU A 51 11.09 -1.47 0.68
N GLY A 52 11.41 -0.30 0.11
CA GLY A 52 12.48 -0.14 -0.86
C GLY A 52 12.10 -0.56 -2.28
N HIS A 53 10.82 -0.43 -2.64
CA HIS A 53 10.30 -0.72 -3.99
C HIS A 53 9.50 0.48 -4.53
N SER A 54 9.19 0.49 -5.83
CA SER A 54 8.34 1.53 -6.41
C SER A 54 6.90 1.45 -5.91
N VAL A 55 6.20 2.58 -5.94
CA VAL A 55 4.76 2.65 -5.60
C VAL A 55 3.94 1.79 -6.55
N GLU A 56 4.29 1.74 -7.83
CA GLU A 56 3.64 0.89 -8.83
C GLU A 56 3.73 -0.60 -8.46
N MET A 57 4.90 -1.05 -7.98
CA MET A 57 5.10 -2.43 -7.51
C MET A 57 4.27 -2.74 -6.25
N LEU A 58 4.10 -1.75 -5.36
CA LEU A 58 3.25 -1.91 -4.18
C LEU A 58 1.78 -2.00 -4.60
N LEU A 59 1.31 -1.07 -5.44
CA LEU A 59 -0.08 -1.02 -5.88
C LEU A 59 -0.46 -2.23 -6.73
N SER A 60 0.43 -2.73 -7.59
CA SER A 60 0.17 -3.94 -8.39
C SER A 60 -0.15 -5.16 -7.52
N THR A 61 0.42 -5.23 -6.32
CA THR A 61 0.25 -6.37 -5.40
C THR A 61 -0.88 -6.14 -4.40
N TYR A 62 -1.03 -4.92 -3.88
CA TYR A 62 -1.89 -4.65 -2.73
C TYR A 62 -3.07 -3.71 -2.98
N ALA A 63 -3.25 -3.15 -4.18
CA ALA A 63 -4.35 -2.22 -4.46
C ALA A 63 -5.74 -2.81 -4.13
N LYS A 64 -5.91 -4.13 -4.27
CA LYS A 64 -7.14 -4.85 -3.89
C LYS A 64 -7.56 -4.62 -2.42
N TRP A 65 -6.60 -4.39 -1.53
CA TRP A 65 -6.87 -4.22 -0.10
C TRP A 65 -7.05 -2.76 0.31
N ILE A 66 -6.87 -1.82 -0.63
CA ILE A 66 -7.06 -0.38 -0.41
C ILE A 66 -8.54 0.00 -0.61
N SER A 67 -9.24 -0.65 -1.54
CA SER A 67 -10.68 -0.44 -1.76
C SER A 67 -11.48 -1.25 -0.74
N SER A 68 -11.95 -0.60 0.32
CA SER A 68 -12.96 -1.17 1.21
C SER A 68 -14.02 -0.10 1.52
N SER A 69 -14.90 -0.34 2.50
CA SER A 69 -16.01 0.52 2.95
C SER A 69 -15.75 2.05 3.06
N SER A 70 -14.48 2.49 2.99
CA SER A 70 -14.01 3.86 2.89
C SER A 70 -14.18 4.53 1.52
N ASP A 71 -14.41 3.80 0.42
CA ASP A 71 -14.51 4.39 -0.92
C ASP A 71 -15.60 5.48 -0.99
N TRP A 72 -16.68 5.29 -0.24
CA TRP A 72 -17.75 6.29 -0.12
C TRP A 72 -17.31 7.56 0.61
N ARG A 73 -16.40 7.46 1.59
CA ARG A 73 -15.81 8.63 2.28
C ARG A 73 -14.85 9.40 1.38
N GLU A 74 -14.19 8.73 0.45
CA GLU A 74 -13.35 9.39 -0.56
C GLU A 74 -14.20 10.18 -1.55
N LEU A 75 -15.38 9.65 -1.91
CA LEU A 75 -16.37 10.36 -2.74
C LEU A 75 -16.95 11.60 -2.04
N GLU A 76 -17.10 11.59 -0.71
CA GLU A 76 -17.57 12.76 0.07
C GLU A 76 -16.60 13.96 0.00
N LYS A 77 -15.31 13.73 -0.34
CA LYS A 77 -14.34 14.82 -0.50
C LYS A 77 -14.56 15.62 -1.79
N LEU A 78 -15.30 15.08 -2.75
CA LEU A 78 -15.60 15.78 -3.99
C LEU A 78 -16.69 16.82 -3.73
N PRO A 79 -16.54 18.07 -4.21
CA PRO A 79 -17.61 19.04 -4.13
C PRO A 79 -18.86 18.52 -4.86
N PRO A 80 -20.06 18.84 -4.35
CA PRO A 80 -21.28 18.40 -4.99
C PRO A 80 -21.34 18.92 -6.43
N ARG A 81 -21.84 18.08 -7.35
CA ARG A 81 -21.91 18.38 -8.80
C ARG A 81 -22.50 19.75 -9.14
N VAL A 82 -23.40 20.25 -8.28
CA VAL A 82 -24.03 21.56 -8.45
C VAL A 82 -23.05 22.72 -8.33
N GLU A 83 -22.06 22.64 -7.44
CA GLU A 83 -21.05 23.69 -7.22
C GLU A 83 -19.98 23.68 -8.33
N LEU A 84 -19.57 22.48 -8.77
CA LEU A 84 -18.62 22.34 -9.89
C LEU A 84 -19.17 22.93 -11.20
N ALA A 85 -20.46 22.76 -11.47
CA ALA A 85 -21.08 23.29 -12.69
C ALA A 85 -21.19 24.82 -12.67
N GLN A 86 -21.33 25.43 -11.50
CA GLN A 86 -21.39 26.88 -11.33
C GLN A 86 -20.02 27.53 -11.53
N ASN A 87 -18.95 26.89 -11.03
CA ASN A 87 -17.60 27.46 -11.00
C ASN A 87 -16.68 26.90 -12.10
N TRP A 88 -17.21 26.10 -13.03
CA TRP A 88 -16.43 25.59 -14.15
C TRP A 88 -15.88 26.77 -14.97
N PRO A 89 -14.56 26.85 -15.20
CA PRO A 89 -14.00 27.91 -16.03
C PRO A 89 -14.56 27.74 -17.43
N LYS A 90 -15.49 28.61 -17.80
CA LYS A 90 -15.93 28.74 -19.18
C LYS A 90 -14.69 29.20 -19.93
N THR A 91 -14.08 28.30 -20.70
CA THR A 91 -12.96 28.64 -21.57
C THR A 91 -13.44 29.79 -22.45
N ASP A 92 -12.86 30.97 -22.25
CA ASP A 92 -13.26 32.15 -23.01
C ASP A 92 -13.01 31.84 -24.49
N THR A 93 -14.06 31.89 -25.29
CA THR A 93 -14.00 31.56 -26.71
C THR A 93 -13.40 32.77 -27.43
N ARG A 94 -12.07 32.88 -27.34
CA ARG A 94 -11.25 33.81 -28.11
C ARG A 94 -9.97 33.10 -28.56
N ALA A 95 -10.12 32.29 -29.61
CA ALA A 95 -9.07 31.90 -30.53
C ALA A 95 -9.63 32.08 -31.95
#